data_AF-A0A813JXU5-F1
#
_entry.id   AF-A0A813JXU5-F1
#
_cell.length_a   1.000
_cell.length_b   1.000
_cell.length_c   1.000
_cell.angle_alpha   90.00
_cell.angle_beta   90.00
_cell.angle_gamma   90.00
#
_symmetry.space_group_name_H-M   'P 1'
#
loop_
_entity.id
_entity.type
_entity.pdbx_description
1 polymer ?
#
loop_
_entity_poly.entity_id
_entity_poly.type
_entity_poly.pdbx_seq_one_letter_code
_entity_poly.pdbx_strand_id
1 'polypeptide(L)'
;MALAKFGLVPSLRNSSVEFCRPRAAEVAEESKAGDSSVEAVLQALEAADIPWSGSRKNVLPDGQDAVQGMILGMYVFAAKIGVSSATERHPWLARLLVAFANAHNPDFMFTSIQVNKNYAARPHVDKNNLGTSMIIGLGSYDGGELWVHDENDAGDVSFELQEDISCMYHYRSGASYRGRDVDIRDKWLPFNGNRLHFTRPFTGDRYSLVYFTCWASLELQESLREKLEEKRRCRELLEAERREKLRSEKEALGHCFARTWSRGWGGDCANFRLPGGGDFCNGHKDAWKTHGRTDGPVPPKKLEEMRKWQEILLKTGKLPSLPLPLGAVILVELPAQAE
;
A
#
# COMPACT_ATOMS: atom_id res chain seq x y z
N MET A 1 15.38 -27.39 -26.24
CA MET A 1 14.48 -27.25 -27.41
C MET A 1 13.93 -25.84 -27.40
N ALA A 2 14.08 -24.96 -28.39
CA ALA A 2 14.91 -24.85 -29.58
C ALA A 2 14.85 -23.34 -29.95
N LEU A 3 15.98 -22.65 -29.86
CA LEU A 3 16.68 -21.99 -30.97
C LEU A 3 15.98 -20.81 -31.67
N ALA A 4 16.65 -19.67 -31.55
CA ALA A 4 16.73 -18.58 -32.51
C ALA A 4 16.81 -19.05 -33.97
N LYS A 5 16.06 -18.38 -34.85
CA LYS A 5 16.39 -18.08 -36.26
C LYS A 5 15.13 -17.55 -36.91
N PHE A 6 15.11 -16.28 -37.28
CA PHE A 6 14.71 -15.81 -38.61
C PHE A 6 15.12 -14.34 -38.72
N GLY A 7 16.30 -14.14 -39.28
CA GLY A 7 16.77 -12.84 -39.70
C GLY A 7 15.98 -12.38 -40.92
N LEU A 8 15.37 -11.20 -40.79
CA LEU A 8 15.01 -10.33 -41.89
C LEU A 8 15.38 -8.93 -41.42
N VAL A 9 16.59 -8.50 -41.78
CA VAL A 9 17.07 -7.11 -41.65
C VAL A 9 16.77 -6.43 -42.98
N PRO A 10 15.84 -5.46 -43.04
CA PRO A 10 15.83 -4.49 -44.13
C PRO A 10 16.91 -3.45 -43.82
N SER A 11 17.84 -3.27 -44.77
CA SER A 11 18.83 -2.20 -44.71
C SER A 11 18.13 -0.84 -44.75
N LEU A 12 18.13 -0.11 -43.65
CA LEU A 12 17.87 1.33 -43.67
C LEU A 12 19.22 2.03 -43.83
N ARG A 13 19.43 2.53 -45.05
CA ARG A 13 20.53 3.43 -45.38
C ARG A 13 20.44 4.68 -44.51
N ASN A 14 21.60 5.13 -44.06
CA ASN A 14 21.85 6.43 -43.45
C ASN A 14 21.06 7.56 -44.13
N SER A 15 20.28 8.28 -43.32
CA SER A 15 20.14 9.73 -43.47
C SER A 15 19.99 10.35 -42.08
N SER A 16 21.10 10.91 -41.59
CA SER A 16 21.18 12.10 -40.75
C SER A 16 20.12 12.31 -39.66
N VAL A 17 20.34 11.76 -38.45
CA VAL A 17 19.97 12.42 -37.19
C VAL A 17 20.98 12.00 -36.10
N GLU A 18 22.19 12.56 -36.14
CA GLU A 18 22.99 12.77 -34.93
C GLU A 18 22.63 14.14 -34.35
N PHE A 19 22.79 14.29 -33.03
CA PHE A 19 22.45 15.46 -32.17
C PHE A 19 21.01 15.62 -31.67
N CYS A 20 20.62 14.85 -30.62
CA CYS A 20 19.87 15.36 -29.45
C CYS A 20 19.61 14.25 -28.40
N ARG A 21 20.65 13.63 -27.83
CA ARG A 21 20.51 12.61 -26.76
C ARG A 21 21.18 12.86 -25.39
N PRO A 22 22.10 13.84 -25.17
CA PRO A 22 22.73 13.97 -23.85
C PRO A 22 21.80 14.57 -22.78
N ARG A 23 20.93 15.52 -23.15
CA ARG A 23 20.16 16.32 -22.19
C ARG A 23 19.13 15.53 -21.37
N ALA A 24 18.43 14.57 -21.98
CA ALA A 24 17.46 13.76 -21.24
C ALA A 24 18.11 12.81 -20.21
N ALA A 25 19.34 12.34 -20.49
CA ALA A 25 20.11 11.53 -19.56
C ALA A 25 20.66 12.38 -18.40
N GLU A 26 21.16 13.58 -18.69
CA GLU A 26 21.61 14.55 -17.69
C GLU A 26 20.47 14.95 -16.74
N VAL A 27 19.31 15.35 -17.29
CA VAL A 27 18.15 15.70 -16.46
C VAL A 27 17.62 14.52 -15.65
N ALA A 28 17.73 13.29 -16.18
CA ALA A 28 17.38 12.09 -15.43
C ALA A 28 18.34 11.83 -14.25
N GLU A 29 19.60 12.22 -14.32
CA GLU A 29 20.54 12.20 -13.18
C GLU A 29 20.25 13.33 -12.19
N GLU A 30 19.99 14.55 -12.65
CA GLU A 30 19.59 15.68 -11.79
C GLU A 30 18.28 15.39 -11.03
N SER A 31 17.31 14.75 -11.70
CA SER A 31 16.08 14.27 -11.08
C SER A 31 16.34 13.26 -9.95
N LYS A 32 17.44 12.49 -10.00
CA LYS A 32 17.85 11.61 -8.89
C LYS A 32 18.51 12.38 -7.76
N ALA A 33 19.10 13.55 -8.03
CA ALA A 33 19.66 14.43 -7.01
C ALA A 33 18.58 15.10 -6.14
N GLY A 34 17.29 14.99 -6.54
CA GLY A 34 16.14 15.36 -5.72
C GLY A 34 15.70 16.82 -5.83
N ASP A 35 16.22 17.57 -6.81
CA ASP A 35 15.70 18.90 -7.12
C ASP A 35 14.33 18.80 -7.81
N SER A 36 13.30 19.35 -7.15
CA SER A 36 11.94 19.46 -7.68
C SER A 36 11.51 20.91 -7.80
N SER A 37 12.43 21.83 -8.09
CA SER A 37 12.13 23.22 -8.42
C SER A 37 11.32 23.32 -9.72
N VAL A 38 10.66 24.46 -9.93
CA VAL A 38 9.90 24.74 -11.17
C VAL A 38 10.83 24.69 -12.38
N GLU A 39 12.04 25.22 -12.23
CA GLU A 39 13.09 25.24 -13.26
C GLU A 39 13.53 23.82 -13.63
N ALA A 40 13.81 22.96 -12.65
CA ALA A 40 14.18 21.57 -12.90
C ALA A 40 13.04 20.80 -13.60
N VAL A 41 11.79 21.02 -13.17
CA VAL A 41 10.61 20.43 -13.80
C VAL A 41 10.45 20.90 -15.25
N LEU A 42 10.65 22.19 -15.53
CA LEU A 42 10.58 22.73 -16.89
C LEU A 42 11.67 22.14 -17.79
N GLN A 43 12.92 22.08 -17.33
CA GLN A 43 14.02 21.47 -18.07
C GLN A 43 13.75 19.98 -18.37
N ALA A 44 13.15 19.26 -17.42
CA ALA A 44 12.70 17.89 -17.59
C ALA A 44 11.59 17.74 -18.62
N LEU A 45 10.59 18.61 -18.60
CA LEU A 45 9.49 18.62 -19.58
C LEU A 45 9.98 18.95 -20.99
N GLU A 46 10.95 19.86 -21.12
CA GLU A 46 11.60 20.19 -22.40
C GLU A 46 12.44 19.03 -22.93
N ALA A 47 13.13 18.30 -22.05
CA ALA A 47 13.94 17.15 -22.42
C ALA A 47 13.12 15.87 -22.67
N ALA A 48 11.88 15.82 -22.18
CA ALA A 48 11.00 14.68 -22.35
C ALA A 48 10.46 14.59 -23.77
N ASP A 49 10.51 13.37 -24.34
CA ASP A 49 9.85 13.06 -25.61
C ASP A 49 8.33 12.90 -25.40
N ILE A 50 7.61 14.01 -25.46
CA ILE A 50 6.15 14.04 -25.35
C ILE A 50 5.53 13.72 -26.72
N PRO A 51 4.88 12.55 -26.86
CA PRO A 51 4.39 12.08 -28.14
C PRO A 51 3.17 12.89 -28.61
N TRP A 52 3.02 12.97 -29.93
CA TRP A 52 1.77 13.38 -30.56
C TRP A 52 0.71 12.28 -30.40
N SER A 53 -0.50 12.66 -30.05
CA SER A 53 -1.63 11.75 -29.89
C SER A 53 -2.92 12.35 -30.44
N GLY A 54 -3.60 11.61 -31.31
CA GLY A 54 -4.97 11.89 -31.77
C GLY A 54 -6.04 11.13 -31.00
N SER A 55 -5.69 10.42 -29.92
CA SER A 55 -6.63 9.55 -29.21
C SER A 55 -7.65 10.33 -28.37
N ARG A 56 -7.27 11.48 -27.81
CA ARG A 56 -8.12 12.34 -26.98
C ARG A 56 -8.94 13.32 -27.82
N LYS A 57 -9.84 12.79 -28.64
CA LYS A 57 -10.64 13.60 -29.59
C LYS A 57 -11.44 14.73 -28.94
N ASN A 58 -11.86 14.55 -27.69
CA ASN A 58 -12.66 15.53 -26.94
C ASN A 58 -11.89 16.80 -26.52
N VAL A 59 -10.55 16.80 -26.60
CA VAL A 59 -9.72 17.96 -26.24
C VAL A 59 -8.92 18.53 -27.42
N LEU A 60 -8.97 17.88 -28.60
CA LEU A 60 -8.26 18.31 -29.80
C LEU A 60 -8.80 19.66 -30.28
N PRO A 61 -7.99 20.73 -30.39
CA PRO A 61 -8.42 21.99 -30.97
C PRO A 61 -9.02 21.82 -32.38
N ASP A 62 -9.90 22.75 -32.77
CA ASP A 62 -10.47 22.75 -34.12
C ASP A 62 -9.37 22.77 -35.20
N GLY A 63 -9.50 21.86 -36.17
CA GLY A 63 -8.54 21.73 -37.26
C GLY A 63 -7.23 21.01 -36.92
N GLN A 64 -7.10 20.41 -35.72
CA GLN A 64 -5.92 19.61 -35.35
C GLN A 64 -6.24 18.12 -35.24
N ASP A 65 -5.41 17.28 -35.85
CA ASP A 65 -5.55 15.81 -35.82
C ASP A 65 -4.86 15.15 -34.61
N ALA A 66 -3.92 15.85 -33.98
CA ALA A 66 -3.16 15.37 -32.84
C ALA A 66 -2.68 16.53 -31.97
N VAL A 67 -2.48 16.24 -30.68
CA VAL A 67 -1.87 17.16 -29.71
C VAL A 67 -0.72 16.46 -28.99
N GLN A 68 0.25 17.23 -28.48
CA GLN A 68 1.31 16.66 -27.66
C GLN A 68 0.84 16.46 -26.22
N GLY A 69 0.82 15.21 -25.79
CA GLY A 69 0.49 14.89 -24.41
C GLY A 69 0.69 13.42 -24.09
N MET A 70 0.82 13.14 -22.79
CA MET A 70 0.96 11.79 -22.27
C MET A 70 0.41 11.68 -20.86
N ILE A 71 -0.04 10.48 -20.51
CA ILE A 71 -0.40 10.13 -19.14
C ILE A 71 0.80 9.46 -18.49
N LEU A 72 1.20 9.88 -17.31
CA LEU A 72 2.09 9.15 -16.41
C LEU A 72 1.26 8.56 -15.26
N GLY A 73 1.59 7.37 -14.78
CA GLY A 73 0.81 6.61 -13.80
C GLY A 73 -0.23 5.68 -14.44
N MET A 74 -1.34 5.50 -13.72
CA MET A 74 -2.39 4.56 -14.09
C MET A 74 -3.24 5.07 -15.25
N TYR A 75 -3.72 4.18 -16.12
CA TYR A 75 -4.71 4.50 -17.15
C TYR A 75 -5.87 3.50 -17.14
N VAL A 76 -7.01 3.96 -17.66
CA VAL A 76 -8.18 3.13 -17.92
C VAL A 76 -8.61 3.32 -19.36
N PHE A 77 -8.62 2.23 -20.14
CA PHE A 77 -9.08 2.23 -21.52
C PHE A 77 -9.77 0.92 -21.87
N ALA A 78 -11.01 0.98 -22.36
CA ALA A 78 -11.80 -0.18 -22.77
C ALA A 78 -11.79 -1.33 -21.73
N ALA A 79 -12.10 -1.00 -20.48
CA ALA A 79 -12.09 -1.90 -19.31
C ALA A 79 -10.71 -2.50 -18.95
N LYS A 80 -9.62 -2.04 -19.56
CA LYS A 80 -8.25 -2.38 -19.14
C LYS A 80 -7.72 -1.30 -18.20
N ILE A 81 -7.20 -1.76 -17.06
CA ILE A 81 -6.48 -0.95 -16.08
C ILE A 81 -5.00 -1.33 -16.18
N GLY A 82 -4.12 -0.35 -16.24
CA GLY A 82 -2.68 -0.59 -16.34
C GLY A 82 -1.83 0.63 -16.05
N VAL A 83 -0.51 0.48 -16.13
CA VAL A 83 0.45 1.58 -16.07
C VAL A 83 0.75 2.04 -17.49
N SER A 84 0.79 3.35 -17.73
CA SER A 84 1.00 3.87 -19.07
C SER A 84 2.39 3.55 -19.62
N SER A 85 2.49 3.31 -20.93
CA SER A 85 3.79 3.11 -21.60
C SER A 85 4.71 4.34 -21.51
N ALA A 86 4.16 5.53 -21.35
CA ALA A 86 4.94 6.74 -21.09
C ALA A 86 5.62 6.70 -19.71
N THR A 87 4.99 6.12 -18.70
CA THR A 87 5.61 5.91 -17.37
C THR A 87 6.79 4.96 -17.47
N GLU A 88 6.64 3.89 -18.23
CA GLU A 88 7.71 2.90 -18.43
C GLU A 88 8.90 3.49 -19.20
N ARG A 89 8.63 4.35 -20.19
CA ARG A 89 9.67 5.05 -20.97
C ARG A 89 10.33 6.21 -20.22
N HIS A 90 9.59 6.89 -19.35
CA HIS A 90 10.04 8.08 -18.63
C HIS A 90 9.84 7.93 -17.10
N PRO A 91 10.40 6.89 -16.45
CA PRO A 91 10.21 6.66 -15.03
C PRO A 91 10.89 7.76 -14.18
N TRP A 92 11.93 8.40 -14.71
CA TRP A 92 12.59 9.56 -14.10
C TRP A 92 11.66 10.77 -14.05
N LEU A 93 10.95 11.07 -15.14
CA LEU A 93 10.01 12.18 -15.20
C LEU A 93 8.82 11.93 -14.29
N ALA A 94 8.27 10.70 -14.29
CA ALA A 94 7.18 10.34 -13.39
C ALA A 94 7.58 10.56 -11.92
N ARG A 95 8.79 10.14 -11.51
CA ARG A 95 9.31 10.36 -10.16
C ARG A 95 9.48 11.84 -9.83
N LEU A 96 10.05 12.63 -10.76
CA LEU A 96 10.22 14.06 -10.57
C LEU A 96 8.88 14.77 -10.41
N LEU A 97 7.91 14.51 -11.27
CA LEU A 97 6.58 15.16 -11.20
C LEU A 97 5.78 14.73 -9.97
N VAL A 98 6.00 13.51 -9.46
CA VAL A 98 5.47 13.07 -8.16
C VAL A 98 6.12 13.83 -7.01
N ALA A 99 7.45 13.97 -7.01
CA ALA A 99 8.17 14.73 -5.99
C ALA A 99 7.74 16.21 -6.00
N PHE A 100 7.61 16.80 -7.19
CA PHE A 100 7.13 18.18 -7.36
C PHE A 100 5.74 18.39 -6.77
N ALA A 101 4.79 17.49 -7.06
CA ALA A 101 3.46 17.59 -6.47
C ALA A 101 3.47 17.40 -4.96
N ASN A 102 4.19 16.40 -4.45
CA ASN A 102 4.25 16.14 -3.00
C ASN A 102 4.92 17.26 -2.22
N ALA A 103 5.90 17.96 -2.81
CA ALA A 103 6.56 19.09 -2.18
C ALA A 103 5.61 20.29 -1.97
N HIS A 104 4.61 20.46 -2.86
CA HIS A 104 3.68 21.60 -2.82
C HIS A 104 2.30 21.22 -2.26
N ASN A 105 1.88 19.98 -2.43
CA ASN A 105 0.54 19.47 -2.11
C ASN A 105 0.63 18.06 -1.46
N PRO A 106 1.28 17.92 -0.29
CA PRO A 106 1.58 16.62 0.31
C PRO A 106 0.35 15.77 0.64
N ASP A 107 -0.79 16.41 0.87
CA ASP A 107 -2.05 15.73 1.21
C ASP A 107 -2.89 15.36 -0.02
N PHE A 108 -2.52 15.84 -1.22
CA PHE A 108 -3.29 15.58 -2.43
C PHE A 108 -2.94 14.21 -3.01
N MET A 109 -3.89 13.28 -2.96
CA MET A 109 -3.73 11.94 -3.53
C MET A 109 -4.07 11.93 -5.02
N PHE A 110 -3.20 11.30 -5.81
CA PHE A 110 -3.39 11.11 -7.24
C PHE A 110 -2.85 9.75 -7.68
N THR A 111 -3.41 9.22 -8.76
CA THR A 111 -2.95 7.96 -9.39
C THR A 111 -2.24 8.19 -10.72
N SER A 112 -2.47 9.36 -11.29
CA SER A 112 -2.14 9.67 -12.67
C SER A 112 -1.83 11.16 -12.84
N ILE A 113 -0.94 11.47 -13.77
CA ILE A 113 -0.54 12.82 -14.16
C ILE A 113 -0.72 12.93 -15.68
N GLN A 114 -1.61 13.80 -16.14
CA GLN A 114 -1.71 14.16 -17.54
C GLN A 114 -0.75 15.32 -17.82
N VAL A 115 0.21 15.09 -18.70
CA VAL A 115 1.13 16.11 -19.23
C VAL A 115 0.61 16.55 -20.60
N ASN A 116 0.41 17.85 -20.78
CA ASN A 116 0.00 18.45 -22.05
C ASN A 116 1.01 19.52 -22.47
N LYS A 117 1.31 19.61 -23.76
CA LYS A 117 2.22 20.61 -24.32
C LYS A 117 1.57 21.36 -25.49
N ASN A 118 1.60 22.70 -25.42
CA ASN A 118 1.34 23.63 -26.53
C ASN A 118 -0.01 23.43 -27.27
N TYR A 119 -1.08 23.09 -26.55
CA TYR A 119 -2.43 23.15 -27.10
C TYR A 119 -3.44 23.69 -26.09
N ALA A 120 -4.46 24.42 -26.60
CA ALA A 120 -5.59 24.89 -25.81
C ALA A 120 -6.69 23.83 -25.86
N ALA A 121 -6.88 23.07 -24.78
CA ALA A 121 -7.90 22.03 -24.73
C ALA A 121 -9.30 22.63 -24.94
N ARG A 122 -10.10 22.00 -25.81
CA ARG A 122 -11.51 22.35 -26.04
C ARG A 122 -12.38 22.23 -24.79
N PRO A 123 -13.58 22.85 -24.75
CA PRO A 123 -14.61 22.59 -23.74
C PRO A 123 -14.86 21.09 -23.53
N HIS A 124 -14.57 20.59 -22.34
CA HIS A 124 -14.74 19.17 -22.02
C HIS A 124 -15.02 18.92 -20.53
N VAL A 125 -15.29 17.63 -20.24
CA VAL A 125 -15.42 17.06 -18.90
C VAL A 125 -14.60 15.77 -18.85
N ASP A 126 -13.88 15.55 -17.76
CA ASP A 126 -13.12 14.33 -17.53
C ASP A 126 -13.99 13.27 -16.85
N LYS A 127 -14.49 12.33 -17.65
CA LYS A 127 -15.44 11.29 -17.18
C LYS A 127 -14.86 10.29 -16.18
N ASN A 128 -13.55 10.06 -16.25
CA ASN A 128 -12.89 9.01 -15.45
C ASN A 128 -12.28 9.52 -14.14
N ASN A 129 -12.35 10.84 -13.89
CA ASN A 129 -11.81 11.44 -12.68
C ASN A 129 -12.74 11.13 -11.50
N LEU A 130 -12.14 10.66 -10.41
CA LEU A 130 -12.78 10.47 -9.13
C LEU A 130 -12.51 11.71 -8.27
N GLY A 131 -13.46 12.65 -8.29
CA GLY A 131 -13.42 13.85 -7.45
C GLY A 131 -12.52 14.97 -7.98
N THR A 132 -11.85 15.66 -7.05
CA THR A 132 -11.07 16.89 -7.34
C THR A 132 -9.75 16.55 -8.00
N SER A 133 -9.39 17.31 -9.04
CA SER A 133 -8.09 17.28 -9.69
C SER A 133 -7.25 18.48 -9.26
N MET A 134 -5.94 18.37 -9.40
CA MET A 134 -5.01 19.49 -9.19
C MET A 134 -4.34 19.83 -10.52
N ILE A 135 -4.26 21.11 -10.87
CA ILE A 135 -3.62 21.56 -12.11
C ILE A 135 -2.61 22.68 -11.85
N ILE A 136 -1.55 22.71 -12.65
CA ILE A 136 -0.60 23.82 -12.75
C ILE A 136 -0.20 24.01 -14.21
N GLY A 137 -0.03 25.27 -14.62
CA GLY A 137 0.55 25.67 -15.90
C GLY A 137 2.00 26.12 -15.70
N LEU A 138 2.91 25.67 -16.56
CA LEU A 138 4.33 25.98 -16.50
C LEU A 138 4.85 26.44 -17.88
N GLY A 139 5.87 27.28 -17.88
CA GLY A 139 6.60 27.69 -19.08
C GLY A 139 6.41 29.16 -19.44
N SER A 140 7.06 29.59 -20.52
CA SER A 140 7.01 30.96 -21.00
C SER A 140 5.88 31.13 -22.01
N TYR A 141 4.68 31.44 -21.53
CA TYR A 141 3.50 31.69 -22.35
C TYR A 141 2.80 32.99 -21.97
N ASP A 142 1.87 33.46 -22.79
CA ASP A 142 0.95 34.57 -22.50
C ASP A 142 -0.51 34.16 -22.77
N GLY A 143 -1.44 34.63 -21.93
CA GLY A 143 -2.81 34.10 -21.84
C GLY A 143 -2.88 32.67 -21.28
N GLY A 144 -3.85 31.88 -21.74
CA GLY A 144 -3.94 30.44 -21.43
C GLY A 144 -4.56 30.10 -20.09
N GLU A 145 -5.37 31.02 -19.57
CA GLU A 145 -6.20 30.84 -18.38
C GLU A 145 -7.04 29.56 -18.51
N LEU A 146 -7.25 28.91 -17.38
CA LEU A 146 -8.19 27.80 -17.28
C LEU A 146 -9.58 28.39 -17.00
N TRP A 147 -10.53 28.16 -17.91
CA TRP A 147 -11.93 28.43 -17.62
C TRP A 147 -12.53 27.22 -16.91
N VAL A 148 -13.21 27.44 -15.78
CA VAL A 148 -13.90 26.39 -15.01
C VAL A 148 -15.34 26.81 -14.72
N HIS A 149 -16.28 25.87 -14.90
CA HIS A 149 -17.69 26.08 -14.55
C HIS A 149 -17.88 26.01 -13.03
N ASP A 150 -18.43 27.09 -12.46
CA ASP A 150 -18.66 27.19 -11.02
C ASP A 150 -19.97 26.53 -10.58
N GLU A 151 -20.10 26.28 -9.29
CA GLU A 151 -21.34 25.73 -8.73
C GLU A 151 -22.45 26.78 -8.76
N ASN A 152 -23.67 26.33 -9.10
CA ASN A 152 -24.87 27.17 -9.15
C ASN A 152 -24.70 28.43 -10.03
N ASP A 153 -23.87 28.36 -11.08
CA ASP A 153 -23.60 29.48 -11.98
C ASP A 153 -23.13 30.76 -11.26
N ALA A 154 -22.44 30.60 -10.11
CA ALA A 154 -21.97 31.71 -9.30
C ALA A 154 -20.82 32.52 -9.92
N GLY A 155 -20.22 32.01 -11.00
CA GLY A 155 -19.11 32.64 -11.70
C GLY A 155 -19.48 33.95 -12.38
N ASP A 156 -18.48 34.79 -12.63
CA ASP A 156 -18.63 36.11 -13.26
C ASP A 156 -18.44 36.08 -14.79
N VAL A 157 -17.89 34.99 -15.34
CA VAL A 157 -17.64 34.82 -16.77
C VAL A 157 -18.64 33.86 -17.41
N SER A 158 -19.42 34.35 -18.37
CA SER A 158 -20.34 33.54 -19.17
C SER A 158 -19.63 32.87 -20.35
N PHE A 159 -19.94 31.61 -20.60
CA PHE A 159 -19.46 30.85 -21.77
C PHE A 159 -20.63 30.14 -22.47
N GLU A 160 -20.81 30.42 -23.76
CA GLU A 160 -21.79 29.74 -24.60
C GLU A 160 -21.18 28.49 -25.23
N LEU A 161 -21.71 27.32 -24.86
CA LEU A 161 -21.21 26.05 -25.34
C LEU A 161 -21.69 25.76 -26.76
N GLN A 162 -20.79 25.35 -27.64
CA GLN A 162 -21.10 25.12 -29.06
C GLN A 162 -21.52 23.68 -29.36
N GLU A 163 -21.22 22.72 -28.48
CA GLU A 163 -21.48 21.30 -28.71
C GLU A 163 -21.98 20.61 -27.44
N ASP A 164 -22.84 19.59 -27.59
CA ASP A 164 -23.31 18.79 -26.46
C ASP A 164 -22.17 18.01 -25.81
N ILE A 165 -22.03 18.12 -24.48
CA ILE A 165 -21.09 17.32 -23.69
C ILE A 165 -21.87 16.40 -22.76
N SER A 166 -21.99 15.14 -23.20
CA SER A 166 -22.63 14.09 -22.41
C SER A 166 -21.77 13.72 -21.20
N CYS A 167 -22.24 14.05 -20.01
CA CYS A 167 -21.68 13.74 -18.69
C CYS A 167 -22.82 13.80 -17.65
N MET A 168 -22.51 13.58 -16.36
CA MET A 168 -23.51 13.62 -15.27
C MET A 168 -24.34 14.92 -15.24
N TYR A 169 -23.75 16.05 -15.63
CA TYR A 169 -24.41 17.36 -15.64
C TYR A 169 -25.10 17.70 -16.98
N HIS A 170 -24.91 16.89 -18.02
CA HIS A 170 -25.43 17.10 -19.39
C HIS A 170 -25.34 18.55 -19.89
N TYR A 171 -24.19 18.96 -20.43
CA TYR A 171 -24.05 20.29 -21.05
C TYR A 171 -24.62 20.28 -22.47
N ARG A 172 -25.36 21.34 -22.83
CA ARG A 172 -26.08 21.47 -24.10
C ARG A 172 -25.49 22.57 -24.97
N SER A 173 -25.42 22.30 -26.27
CA SER A 173 -25.11 23.31 -27.29
C SER A 173 -26.13 24.46 -27.24
N GLY A 174 -25.64 25.69 -27.42
CA GLY A 174 -26.42 26.94 -27.36
C GLY A 174 -26.76 27.41 -25.94
N ALA A 175 -26.46 26.64 -24.90
CA ALA A 175 -26.62 27.09 -23.52
C ALA A 175 -25.41 27.89 -23.04
N SER A 176 -25.66 28.88 -22.18
CA SER A 176 -24.61 29.64 -21.49
C SER A 176 -24.43 29.11 -20.07
N TYR A 177 -23.18 28.92 -19.67
CA TYR A 177 -22.76 28.48 -18.34
C TYR A 177 -21.88 29.54 -17.70
N ARG A 178 -21.99 29.74 -16.38
CA ARG A 178 -21.22 30.77 -15.67
C ARG A 178 -20.10 30.16 -14.85
N GLY A 179 -18.89 30.61 -15.13
CA GLY A 179 -17.68 30.15 -14.48
C GLY A 179 -16.71 31.29 -14.27
N ARG A 180 -15.44 30.94 -14.19
CA ARG A 180 -14.35 31.90 -13.97
C ARG A 180 -13.13 31.51 -14.78
N ASP A 181 -12.40 32.52 -15.21
CA ASP A 181 -11.06 32.37 -15.79
C ASP A 181 -10.03 32.42 -14.67
N VAL A 182 -9.12 31.45 -14.66
CA VAL A 182 -8.08 31.33 -13.63
C VAL A 182 -6.71 31.27 -14.26
N ASP A 183 -5.84 32.21 -13.90
CA ASP A 183 -4.42 32.13 -14.21
C ASP A 183 -3.76 31.03 -13.38
N ILE A 184 -3.24 30.02 -14.06
CA ILE A 184 -2.56 28.87 -13.48
C ILE A 184 -1.05 28.88 -13.73
N ARG A 185 -0.47 29.96 -14.28
CA ARG A 185 0.97 30.05 -14.52
C ARG A 185 1.71 30.07 -13.19
N ASP A 186 2.51 29.04 -12.97
CA ASP A 186 3.27 28.79 -11.73
C ASP A 186 2.38 28.78 -10.47
N LYS A 187 1.07 28.52 -10.65
CA LYS A 187 0.05 28.54 -9.60
C LYS A 187 -0.74 27.24 -9.62
N TRP A 188 -0.69 26.53 -8.50
CA TRP A 188 -1.50 25.34 -8.28
C TRP A 188 -2.98 25.72 -8.10
N LEU A 189 -3.85 24.97 -8.77
CA LEU A 189 -5.30 25.13 -8.69
C LEU A 189 -5.97 23.78 -8.46
N PRO A 190 -6.67 23.57 -7.32
CA PRO A 190 -7.63 22.50 -7.21
C PRO A 190 -8.90 22.86 -8.02
N PHE A 191 -9.41 21.92 -8.81
CA PHE A 191 -10.63 22.12 -9.59
C PHE A 191 -11.42 20.82 -9.78
N ASN A 192 -12.71 20.93 -10.07
CA ASN A 192 -13.58 19.80 -10.34
C ASN A 192 -13.53 19.40 -11.82
N GLY A 193 -12.72 18.38 -12.16
CA GLY A 193 -12.62 17.87 -13.52
C GLY A 193 -13.89 17.23 -14.07
N ASN A 194 -14.89 16.93 -13.23
CA ASN A 194 -16.20 16.45 -13.67
C ASN A 194 -17.16 17.58 -14.08
N ARG A 195 -16.75 18.85 -13.97
CA ARG A 195 -17.46 20.01 -14.50
C ARG A 195 -16.81 20.51 -15.79
N LEU A 196 -17.55 21.32 -16.55
CA LEU A 196 -17.07 21.89 -17.80
C LEU A 196 -15.82 22.74 -17.54
N HIS A 197 -14.77 22.49 -18.30
CA HIS A 197 -13.54 23.28 -18.25
C HIS A 197 -12.81 23.24 -19.60
N PHE A 198 -11.97 24.25 -19.83
CA PHE A 198 -11.13 24.35 -21.03
C PHE A 198 -10.02 25.38 -20.86
N THR A 199 -9.09 25.39 -21.81
CA THR A 199 -7.98 26.35 -21.84
C THR A 199 -8.31 27.50 -22.78
N ARG A 200 -8.14 28.74 -22.32
CA ARG A 200 -8.22 29.93 -23.18
C ARG A 200 -7.08 29.95 -24.21
N PRO A 201 -7.22 30.68 -25.32
CA PRO A 201 -6.14 30.88 -26.27
C PRO A 201 -4.87 31.41 -25.59
N PHE A 202 -3.71 30.97 -26.06
CA PHE A 202 -2.40 31.42 -25.57
C PHE A 202 -1.36 31.41 -26.67
N THR A 203 -0.23 32.06 -26.40
CA THR A 203 0.98 31.99 -27.24
C THR A 203 2.19 31.62 -26.39
N GLY A 204 3.27 31.13 -27.01
CA GLY A 204 4.48 30.69 -26.32
C GLY A 204 4.48 29.21 -25.95
N ASP A 205 5.40 28.84 -25.06
CA ASP A 205 5.62 27.45 -24.63
C ASP A 205 4.92 27.18 -23.30
N ARG A 206 3.85 26.39 -23.35
CA ARG A 206 2.99 26.06 -22.23
C ARG A 206 2.93 24.55 -22.00
N TYR A 207 3.27 24.16 -20.79
CA TYR A 207 2.95 22.86 -20.24
C TYR A 207 1.77 22.99 -19.27
N SER A 208 0.86 22.03 -19.27
CA SER A 208 -0.06 21.86 -18.13
C SER A 208 0.07 20.45 -17.58
N LEU A 209 0.12 20.38 -16.25
CA LEU A 209 0.19 19.14 -15.48
C LEU A 209 -1.11 19.00 -14.71
N VAL A 210 -1.87 17.95 -15.00
CA VAL A 210 -3.13 17.64 -14.31
C VAL A 210 -2.96 16.36 -13.51
N TYR A 211 -3.04 16.47 -12.19
CA TYR A 211 -2.96 15.36 -11.25
C TYR A 211 -4.37 14.94 -10.87
N PHE A 212 -4.69 13.66 -11.09
CA PHE A 212 -6.03 13.14 -10.87
C PHE A 212 -6.00 11.71 -10.33
N THR A 213 -7.08 11.35 -9.66
CA THR A 213 -7.35 9.97 -9.23
C THR A 213 -8.37 9.36 -10.17
N CYS A 214 -8.07 8.20 -10.73
CA CYS A 214 -9.03 7.46 -11.55
C CYS A 214 -9.90 6.55 -10.66
N TRP A 215 -11.19 6.41 -10.99
CA TRP A 215 -12.14 5.56 -10.26
C TRP A 215 -11.66 4.10 -10.09
N ALA A 216 -10.91 3.56 -11.07
CA ALA A 216 -10.35 2.21 -11.02
C ALA A 216 -9.39 1.97 -9.84
N SER A 217 -8.92 3.03 -9.19
CA SER A 217 -8.12 2.92 -7.96
C SER A 217 -8.90 2.32 -6.80
N LEU A 218 -10.22 2.52 -6.76
CA LEU A 218 -11.09 1.94 -5.73
C LEU A 218 -11.13 0.41 -5.84
N GLU A 219 -11.35 -0.11 -7.05
CA GLU A 219 -11.37 -1.56 -7.30
C GLU A 219 -10.02 -2.21 -6.98
N LEU A 220 -8.92 -1.54 -7.35
CA LEU A 220 -7.57 -2.01 -7.03
C LEU A 220 -7.32 -2.04 -5.52
N GLN A 221 -7.79 -1.02 -4.79
CA GLN A 221 -7.64 -0.93 -3.35
C GLN A 221 -8.44 -2.02 -2.62
N GLU A 222 -9.65 -2.33 -3.09
CA GLU A 222 -10.46 -3.43 -2.56
C GLU A 222 -9.76 -4.79 -2.79
N SER A 223 -9.35 -5.06 -4.03
CA SER A 223 -8.63 -6.30 -4.37
C SER A 223 -7.33 -6.47 -3.57
N LEU A 224 -6.60 -5.37 -3.34
CA LEU A 224 -5.39 -5.39 -2.53
C LEU A 224 -5.69 -5.67 -1.04
N ARG A 225 -6.75 -5.08 -0.48
CA ARG A 225 -7.17 -5.33 0.90
C ARG A 225 -7.52 -6.81 1.11
N GLU A 226 -8.27 -7.41 0.19
CA GLU A 226 -8.61 -8.84 0.24
C GLU A 226 -7.37 -9.72 0.24
N LYS A 227 -6.41 -9.44 -0.65
CA LYS A 227 -5.16 -10.22 -0.75
C LYS A 227 -4.26 -10.06 0.48
N LEU A 228 -4.22 -8.87 1.08
CA LEU A 228 -3.49 -8.65 2.33
C LEU A 228 -4.12 -9.39 3.51
N GLU A 229 -5.45 -9.42 3.59
CA GLU A 229 -6.18 -10.18 4.59
C GLU A 229 -6.01 -11.70 4.40
N GLU A 230 -6.07 -12.20 3.17
CA GLU A 230 -5.78 -13.61 2.85
C GLU A 230 -4.34 -13.98 3.28
N LYS A 231 -3.36 -13.15 2.93
CA LYS A 231 -1.96 -13.34 3.34
C LYS A 231 -1.81 -13.37 4.87
N ARG A 232 -2.56 -12.53 5.59
CA ARG A 232 -2.57 -12.52 7.05
C ARG A 232 -3.14 -13.82 7.61
N ARG A 233 -4.29 -14.28 7.11
CA ARG A 233 -4.92 -15.55 7.52
C ARG A 233 -4.01 -16.75 7.28
N CYS A 234 -3.38 -16.83 6.12
CA CYS A 234 -2.41 -17.89 5.81
C CYS A 234 -1.23 -17.88 6.80
N ARG A 235 -0.74 -16.70 7.21
CA ARG A 235 0.31 -16.59 8.22
C ARG A 235 -0.15 -17.11 9.57
N GLU A 236 -1.35 -16.71 10.02
CA GLU A 236 -1.92 -17.13 11.30
C GLU A 236 -2.15 -18.67 11.35
N LEU A 237 -2.60 -19.26 10.23
CA LEU A 237 -2.75 -20.72 10.10
C LEU A 237 -1.40 -21.44 10.17
N LEU A 238 -0.39 -21.00 9.41
CA LEU A 238 0.94 -21.59 9.45
C LEU A 238 1.58 -21.48 10.84
N GLU A 239 1.35 -20.39 11.56
CA GLU A 239 1.80 -20.22 12.94
C GLU A 239 1.02 -21.11 13.91
N ALA A 240 -0.27 -21.33 13.69
CA ALA A 240 -1.07 -22.29 14.46
C ALA A 240 -0.59 -23.73 14.24
N GLU A 241 -0.40 -24.16 13.00
CA GLU A 241 0.13 -25.48 12.64
C GLU A 241 1.52 -25.73 13.26
N ARG A 242 2.43 -24.73 13.20
CA ARG A 242 3.74 -24.83 13.86
C ARG A 242 3.62 -24.98 15.36
N ARG A 243 2.71 -24.23 16.01
CA ARG A 243 2.47 -24.33 17.46
C ARG A 243 1.89 -25.68 17.84
N GLU A 244 0.96 -26.21 17.06
CA GLU A 244 0.37 -27.53 17.27
C GLU A 244 1.39 -28.64 17.08
N LYS A 245 2.21 -28.56 16.02
CA LYS A 245 3.32 -29.50 15.81
C LYS A 245 4.30 -29.51 16.98
N LEU A 246 4.74 -28.33 17.44
CA LEU A 246 5.63 -28.22 18.60
C LEU A 246 4.98 -28.77 19.87
N ARG A 247 3.67 -28.58 20.05
CA ARG A 247 2.92 -29.16 21.17
C ARG A 247 2.91 -30.69 21.08
N SER A 248 2.56 -31.24 19.92
CA SER A 248 2.54 -32.69 19.68
C SER A 248 3.93 -33.32 19.86
N GLU A 249 4.99 -32.68 19.38
CA GLU A 249 6.37 -33.12 19.61
C GLU A 249 6.72 -33.15 21.10
N LYS A 250 6.29 -32.15 21.88
CA LYS A 250 6.48 -32.14 23.34
C LYS A 250 5.65 -33.21 24.05
N GLU A 251 4.39 -33.40 23.65
CA GLU A 251 3.51 -34.43 24.19
C GLU A 251 4.06 -35.83 23.94
N ALA A 252 4.62 -36.09 22.75
CA ALA A 252 5.28 -37.34 22.40
C ALA A 252 6.52 -37.63 23.28
N LEU A 253 7.20 -36.60 23.78
CA LEU A 253 8.28 -36.77 24.75
C LEU A 253 7.75 -37.21 26.12
N GLY A 254 6.48 -37.03 26.45
CA GLY A 254 5.90 -37.35 27.76
C GLY A 254 6.35 -36.42 28.89
N HIS A 255 5.67 -36.53 30.04
CA HIS A 255 5.94 -35.68 31.20
C HIS A 255 7.22 -36.05 31.95
N CYS A 256 7.80 -35.06 32.62
CA CYS A 256 8.98 -35.18 33.45
C CYS A 256 8.73 -36.11 34.65
N PHE A 257 9.68 -37.01 34.91
CA PHE A 257 9.59 -37.96 36.02
C PHE A 257 9.97 -37.39 37.39
N ALA A 258 10.09 -36.07 37.54
CA ALA A 258 10.41 -35.46 38.83
C ALA A 258 9.13 -35.22 39.64
N ARG A 259 9.19 -35.52 40.94
CA ARG A 259 8.20 -35.02 41.89
C ARG A 259 8.47 -33.55 42.23
N THR A 260 7.40 -32.87 42.59
CA THR A 260 7.37 -31.48 43.03
C THR A 260 6.88 -31.40 44.46
N TRP A 261 7.22 -30.29 45.13
CA TRP A 261 6.82 -30.07 46.52
C TRP A 261 5.32 -29.84 46.67
N SER A 262 4.69 -29.19 45.69
CA SER A 262 3.25 -28.85 45.66
C SER A 262 2.72 -28.31 47.01
N ARG A 263 3.42 -27.32 47.58
CA ARG A 263 3.12 -26.72 48.89
C ARG A 263 3.05 -27.74 50.04
N GLY A 264 3.82 -28.84 49.99
CA GLY A 264 3.84 -29.89 51.02
C GLY A 264 2.91 -31.07 50.75
N TRP A 265 2.04 -30.97 49.74
CA TRP A 265 1.11 -32.05 49.37
C TRP A 265 1.69 -33.04 48.35
N GLY A 266 2.87 -32.75 47.79
CA GLY A 266 3.46 -33.55 46.72
C GLY A 266 2.71 -33.43 45.39
N GLY A 267 3.38 -33.77 44.30
CA GLY A 267 2.77 -33.81 42.96
C GLY A 267 3.80 -34.09 41.89
N ASP A 268 3.36 -34.38 40.68
CA ASP A 268 4.23 -34.67 39.55
C ASP A 268 4.55 -33.38 38.77
N CYS A 269 5.73 -33.32 38.16
CA CYS A 269 6.09 -32.17 37.34
C CYS A 269 5.25 -32.13 36.04
N ALA A 270 4.51 -31.03 35.83
CA ALA A 270 3.68 -30.85 34.65
C ALA A 270 4.47 -30.56 33.34
N ASN A 271 5.77 -30.29 33.42
CA ASN A 271 6.59 -29.99 32.25
C ASN A 271 6.94 -31.27 31.46
N PHE A 272 7.06 -31.14 30.14
CA PHE A 272 7.53 -32.22 29.26
C PHE A 272 9.04 -32.48 29.41
N ARG A 273 9.44 -33.71 29.11
CA ARG A 273 10.85 -34.14 29.07
C ARG A 273 11.61 -33.40 27.97
N LEU A 274 12.94 -33.36 28.12
CA LEU A 274 13.79 -32.76 27.11
C LEU A 274 13.92 -33.67 25.87
N PRO A 275 14.04 -33.07 24.66
CA PRO A 275 14.42 -33.81 23.47
C PRO A 275 15.76 -34.53 23.67
N GLY A 276 15.88 -35.78 23.21
CA GLY A 276 17.11 -36.57 23.33
C GLY A 276 17.10 -37.69 24.38
N GLY A 277 15.94 -38.01 24.96
CA GLY A 277 15.73 -39.25 25.73
C GLY A 277 16.05 -39.19 27.23
N GLY A 278 16.18 -37.99 27.81
CA GLY A 278 16.32 -37.83 29.26
C GLY A 278 14.98 -37.91 30.01
N ASP A 279 15.00 -38.36 31.27
CA ASP A 279 13.79 -38.54 32.10
C ASP A 279 13.18 -37.22 32.64
N PHE A 280 13.90 -36.11 32.50
CA PHE A 280 13.56 -34.86 33.19
C PHE A 280 13.46 -33.65 32.25
N CYS A 281 12.68 -32.65 32.67
CA CYS A 281 12.63 -31.35 32.02
C CYS A 281 13.86 -30.50 32.36
N ASN A 282 14.06 -29.37 31.66
CA ASN A 282 15.24 -28.52 31.88
C ASN A 282 15.40 -28.05 33.34
N GLY A 283 14.29 -27.75 34.03
CA GLY A 283 14.32 -27.32 35.43
C GLY A 283 14.62 -28.44 36.44
N HIS A 284 14.52 -29.71 36.02
CA HIS A 284 14.72 -30.87 36.89
C HIS A 284 15.90 -31.75 36.46
N LYS A 285 16.87 -31.22 35.70
CA LYS A 285 18.09 -31.96 35.36
C LYS A 285 18.80 -32.51 36.60
N ASP A 286 18.95 -31.67 37.63
CA ASP A 286 19.66 -32.03 38.87
C ASP A 286 18.78 -31.97 40.12
N ALA A 287 17.74 -31.13 40.10
CA ALA A 287 16.89 -30.86 41.27
C ALA A 287 15.91 -31.98 41.62
N TRP A 288 15.68 -32.94 40.73
CA TRP A 288 14.73 -34.05 40.94
C TRP A 288 15.08 -34.90 42.17
N LYS A 289 16.37 -34.99 42.53
CA LYS A 289 16.87 -35.82 43.64
C LYS A 289 16.29 -35.43 45.00
N THR A 290 15.85 -34.19 45.16
CA THR A 290 15.31 -33.68 46.43
C THR A 290 13.95 -34.28 46.76
N HIS A 291 13.08 -34.43 45.76
CA HIS A 291 11.72 -34.95 45.96
C HIS A 291 11.53 -36.37 45.42
N GLY A 292 12.52 -36.88 44.68
CA GLY A 292 12.50 -38.21 44.09
C GLY A 292 11.76 -38.24 42.76
N ARG A 293 11.68 -39.46 42.21
CA ARG A 293 11.04 -39.72 40.92
C ARG A 293 9.60 -40.15 41.08
N THR A 294 8.80 -39.94 40.03
CA THR A 294 7.39 -40.34 39.98
C THR A 294 7.23 -41.86 39.82
N ASP A 295 8.16 -42.50 39.12
CA ASP A 295 8.23 -43.96 38.88
C ASP A 295 8.88 -44.76 40.01
N GLY A 296 9.19 -44.12 41.15
CA GLY A 296 9.79 -44.75 42.31
C GLY A 296 9.16 -44.31 43.63
N PRO A 297 9.56 -44.96 44.76
CA PRO A 297 9.07 -44.58 46.08
C PRO A 297 9.54 -43.18 46.45
N VAL A 298 8.69 -42.44 47.17
CA VAL A 298 9.05 -41.13 47.72
C VAL A 298 10.19 -41.33 48.75
N PRO A 299 11.28 -40.55 48.69
CA PRO A 299 12.38 -40.69 49.65
C PRO A 299 11.88 -40.58 51.11
N PRO A 300 12.28 -41.50 52.03
CA PRO A 300 11.74 -41.54 53.39
C PRO A 300 11.89 -40.23 54.17
N LYS A 301 13.03 -39.55 54.03
CA LYS A 301 13.26 -38.23 54.66
C LYS A 301 12.25 -37.19 54.17
N LYS A 302 11.84 -37.26 52.91
CA LYS A 302 10.89 -36.32 52.31
C LYS A 302 9.45 -36.63 52.70
N LEU A 303 9.09 -37.90 52.87
CA LEU A 303 7.79 -38.29 53.43
C LEU A 303 7.58 -37.71 54.83
N GLU A 304 8.59 -37.82 55.69
CA GLU A 304 8.55 -37.25 57.04
C GLU A 304 8.40 -35.73 57.01
N GLU A 305 9.11 -35.06 56.12
CA GLU A 305 9.00 -33.61 55.93
C GLU A 305 7.61 -33.21 55.40
N MET A 306 7.06 -33.96 54.42
CA MET A 306 5.70 -33.73 53.90
C MET A 306 4.65 -33.90 54.99
N ARG A 307 4.70 -34.97 55.78
CA ARG A 307 3.76 -35.22 56.88
C ARG A 307 3.72 -34.04 57.85
N LYS A 308 4.88 -33.59 58.33
CA LYS A 308 4.99 -32.43 59.21
C LYS A 308 4.37 -31.17 58.61
N TRP A 309 4.63 -30.90 57.34
CA TRP A 309 4.06 -29.75 56.66
C TRP A 309 2.55 -29.85 56.47
N GLN A 310 2.03 -31.02 56.12
CA GLN A 310 0.59 -31.23 55.97
C GLN A 310 -0.14 -31.04 57.30
N GLU A 311 0.40 -31.54 58.42
CA GLU A 311 -0.16 -31.29 59.76
C GLU A 311 -0.20 -29.79 60.09
N ILE A 312 0.88 -29.06 59.77
CA ILE A 312 0.93 -27.60 59.95
C ILE A 312 -0.13 -26.93 59.08
N LEU A 313 -0.24 -27.32 57.81
CA LEU A 313 -1.21 -26.74 56.87
C LEU A 313 -2.64 -26.95 57.37
N LEU A 314 -2.99 -28.18 57.80
CA LEU A 314 -4.29 -28.49 58.37
C LEU A 314 -4.58 -27.70 59.65
N LYS A 315 -3.61 -27.59 60.58
CA LYS A 315 -3.75 -26.75 61.78
C LYS A 315 -4.00 -25.28 61.46
N THR A 316 -3.48 -24.80 60.32
CA THR A 316 -3.70 -23.43 59.82
C THR A 316 -4.93 -23.30 58.90
N GLY A 317 -5.75 -24.34 58.78
CA GLY A 317 -6.96 -24.34 57.95
C GLY A 317 -6.71 -24.41 56.44
N LYS A 318 -5.49 -24.75 55.99
CA LYS A 318 -5.14 -24.87 54.57
C LYS A 318 -5.32 -26.31 54.11
N LEU A 319 -6.21 -26.50 53.15
CA LEU A 319 -6.47 -27.78 52.49
C LEU A 319 -5.67 -27.92 51.18
N PRO A 320 -5.45 -29.14 50.67
CA PRO A 320 -4.94 -29.32 49.31
C PRO A 320 -5.94 -28.81 48.27
N SER A 321 -5.46 -28.46 47.09
CA SER A 321 -6.33 -28.08 45.97
C SER A 321 -7.16 -29.27 45.50
N LEU A 322 -8.41 -29.03 45.10
CA LEU A 322 -9.29 -30.02 44.47
C LEU A 322 -9.58 -29.63 43.01
N PRO A 323 -9.46 -30.55 42.05
CA PRO A 323 -8.97 -31.93 42.21
C PRO A 323 -7.49 -31.97 42.67
N LEU A 324 -7.11 -33.04 43.38
CA LEU A 324 -5.73 -33.23 43.82
C LEU A 324 -4.80 -33.24 42.59
N PRO A 325 -3.61 -32.61 42.68
CA PRO A 325 -2.65 -32.67 41.60
C PRO A 325 -2.23 -34.13 41.35
N LEU A 326 -1.94 -34.47 40.09
CA LEU A 326 -1.42 -35.78 39.73
C LEU A 326 -0.17 -36.09 40.58
N GLY A 327 -0.10 -37.30 41.15
CA GLY A 327 1.00 -37.71 42.01
C GLY A 327 1.04 -37.08 43.41
N ALA A 328 -0.07 -36.46 43.85
CA ALA A 328 -0.24 -36.01 45.22
C ALA A 328 0.02 -37.13 46.23
N VAL A 329 0.62 -36.77 47.36
CA VAL A 329 1.00 -37.70 48.44
C VAL A 329 0.35 -37.20 49.73
N ILE A 330 -0.82 -37.75 50.05
CA ILE A 330 -1.56 -37.41 51.26
C ILE A 330 -1.12 -38.34 52.39
N LEU A 331 -0.54 -37.78 53.45
CA LEU A 331 0.02 -38.55 54.56
C LEU A 331 -0.74 -38.37 55.87
N VAL A 332 -1.61 -37.37 55.94
CA VAL A 332 -2.43 -37.03 57.09
C VAL A 332 -3.90 -37.23 56.75
N GLU A 333 -4.73 -37.50 57.76
CA GLU A 333 -6.17 -37.59 57.59
C GLU A 333 -6.73 -36.20 57.26
N LEU A 334 -7.39 -36.08 56.10
CA LEU A 334 -8.02 -34.84 55.69
C LEU A 334 -9.38 -34.72 56.40
N PRO A 335 -9.72 -33.54 56.94
CA PRO A 335 -11.04 -33.33 57.52
C PRO A 335 -12.11 -33.58 56.45
N ALA A 336 -13.20 -34.23 56.85
CA ALA A 336 -14.36 -34.42 55.98
C ALA A 336 -14.78 -33.05 55.43
N GLN A 337 -14.93 -32.97 54.11
CA GLN A 337 -15.44 -31.76 53.46
C GLN A 337 -16.85 -31.54 54.01
N ALA A 338 -17.05 -30.44 54.73
CA ALA A 338 -18.41 -29.98 55.01
C ALA A 338 -19.04 -29.65 53.65
N GLU A 339 -20.16 -30.31 53.33
CA GLU A 339 -20.94 -30.07 52.10
C GLU A 339 -21.32 -28.59 51.92
#